data_AF-A0A952V7X2-F1
#
_entry.id   AF-A0A952V7X2-F1
#
_cell.length_a   1.000
_cell.length_b   1.000
_cell.length_c   1.000
_cell.angle_alpha   90.00
_cell.angle_beta   90.00
_cell.angle_gamma   90.00
#
_symmetry.space_group_name_H-M   'P 1'
#
loop_
_entity.id
_entity.type
_entity.pdbx_description
1 polymer ?
#
loop_
_entity_poly.entity_id
_entity_poly.type
_entity_poly.pdbx_seq_one_letter_code
_entity_poly.pdbx_strand_id
1 'polypeptide(L)'
;MSNCKKCGAEIIWARRAEKQIDGSVRIVPGARANPIDARRFTDGNLVLDSERGIYRFATGNEQEMAEHGGKRLWKSHFAVCPGADDFRRNGKAQPL
;
A
#
# COMPACT_ATOMS: atom_id res chain seq x y z
N MET A 1 -14.41 -0.03 -5.65
CA MET A 1 -12.96 0.23 -5.83
C MET A 1 -12.81 1.61 -6.45
N SER A 2 -11.68 2.30 -6.22
CA SER A 2 -11.47 3.68 -6.68
C SER A 2 -10.42 3.71 -7.78
N ASN A 3 -10.47 4.66 -8.71
CA ASN A 3 -9.45 4.84 -9.73
C ASN A 3 -8.61 6.08 -9.44
N CYS A 4 -7.32 6.01 -9.75
CA CYS A 4 -6.42 7.17 -9.71
C CYS A 4 -6.84 8.17 -10.79
N LYS A 5 -7.12 9.41 -10.38
CA LYS A 5 -7.53 10.48 -11.31
C LYS A 5 -6.45 10.87 -12.32
N LYS A 6 -5.17 10.57 -12.04
CA LYS A 6 -4.03 10.96 -12.88
C LYS A 6 -3.68 9.92 -13.94
N CYS A 7 -3.71 8.64 -13.60
CA CYS A 7 -3.30 7.57 -14.52
C CYS A 7 -4.38 6.52 -14.80
N GLY A 8 -5.58 6.67 -14.22
CA GLY A 8 -6.71 5.75 -14.42
C GLY A 8 -6.59 4.40 -13.70
N ALA A 9 -5.42 4.07 -13.16
CA ALA A 9 -5.17 2.79 -12.49
C ALA A 9 -6.13 2.57 -11.31
N GLU A 10 -6.59 1.34 -11.15
CA GLU A 10 -7.40 0.95 -10.01
C GLU A 10 -6.55 0.95 -8.73
N ILE A 11 -7.09 1.54 -7.67
CA ILE A 11 -6.46 1.71 -6.37
C ILE A 11 -7.36 1.20 -5.24
N ILE A 12 -6.70 0.64 -4.23
CA ILE A 12 -7.29 0.19 -2.98
C ILE A 12 -6.78 1.12 -1.89
N TRP A 13 -7.69 1.76 -1.16
CA TRP A 13 -7.33 2.59 -0.01
C TRP A 13 -7.24 1.70 1.23
N ALA A 14 -6.04 1.57 1.79
CA ALA A 14 -5.80 0.70 2.94
C ALA A 14 -5.03 1.41 4.07
N ARG A 15 -5.27 1.03 5.31
CA ARG A 15 -4.55 1.56 6.49
C ARG A 15 -3.43 0.64 6.93
N ARG A 16 -2.37 1.21 7.52
CA ARG A 16 -1.21 0.43 7.99
C ARG A 16 -1.55 -0.39 9.24
N ALA A 17 -1.30 -1.69 9.18
CA ALA A 17 -1.29 -2.59 10.33
C ALA A 17 0.10 -2.60 11.00
N GLU A 18 0.13 -2.71 12.33
CA GLU A 18 1.37 -2.68 13.11
C GLU A 18 1.98 -4.09 13.23
N LYS A 19 1.17 -5.06 13.66
CA LYS A 19 1.42 -6.52 13.62
C LYS A 19 0.16 -7.22 14.17
N GLN A 20 0.03 -8.54 13.97
CA GLN A 20 -0.87 -9.33 14.82
C GLN A 20 -0.25 -9.46 16.21
N ILE A 21 -0.93 -8.93 17.23
CA ILE A 21 -0.63 -9.19 18.64
C ILE A 21 -1.76 -10.09 19.13
N ASP A 22 -1.43 -11.28 19.64
CA ASP A 22 -2.39 -12.26 20.15
C ASP A 22 -3.48 -12.67 19.14
N GLY A 23 -3.10 -12.77 17.86
CA GLY A 23 -4.03 -13.06 16.75
C GLY A 23 -4.90 -11.87 16.32
N SER A 24 -4.96 -10.80 17.12
CA SER A 24 -5.67 -9.56 16.79
C SER A 24 -4.82 -8.64 15.91
N VAL A 25 -5.37 -8.19 14.78
CA VAL A 25 -4.70 -7.21 13.93
C VAL A 25 -4.97 -5.81 14.47
N ARG A 26 -3.91 -5.06 14.80
CA ARG A 26 -4.02 -3.67 15.22
C ARG A 26 -3.60 -2.72 14.11
N ILE A 27 -4.46 -1.74 13.84
CA ILE A 27 -4.16 -0.62 12.93
C ILE A 27 -3.32 0.38 13.71
N VAL A 28 -2.24 0.87 13.09
CA VAL A 28 -1.39 1.90 13.70
C VAL A 28 -2.27 3.12 14.03
N PRO A 29 -2.29 3.58 15.29
CA PRO A 29 -3.06 4.77 15.67
C PRO A 29 -2.70 5.97 14.77
N GLY A 30 -3.73 6.63 14.21
CA GLY A 30 -3.53 7.78 13.32
C GLY A 30 -3.03 7.45 11.91
N ALA A 31 -2.93 6.17 11.51
CA ALA A 31 -2.53 5.80 10.15
C ALA A 31 -3.49 6.37 9.11
N ARG A 32 -2.98 7.28 8.27
CA ARG A 32 -3.68 7.74 7.08
C ARG A 32 -3.82 6.58 6.09
N ALA A 33 -4.94 6.55 5.37
CA ALA A 33 -5.13 5.60 4.29
C ALA A 33 -4.09 5.86 3.19
N ASN A 34 -3.46 4.79 2.72
CA ASN A 34 -2.51 4.82 1.62
C ASN A 34 -3.17 4.19 0.38
N PRO A 35 -3.08 4.82 -0.81
CA PRO A 35 -3.54 4.19 -2.03
C PRO A 35 -2.53 3.10 -2.42
N ILE A 36 -3.02 1.89 -2.65
CA ILE A 36 -2.26 0.72 -3.10
C ILE A 36 -2.75 0.38 -4.50
N ASP A 37 -1.84 0.14 -5.43
CA ASP A 37 -2.22 -0.28 -6.80
C ASP A 37 -2.85 -1.68 -6.72
N ALA A 38 -4.02 -1.86 -7.34
CA ALA A 38 -4.76 -3.12 -7.28
C ALA A 38 -4.04 -4.26 -8.02
N ARG A 39 -3.10 -3.94 -8.91
CA ARG A 39 -2.24 -4.91 -9.56
C ARG A 39 -1.15 -5.36 -8.59
N ARG A 40 -0.72 -6.60 -8.77
CA ARG A 40 0.38 -7.16 -8.00
C ARG A 40 1.69 -7.07 -8.80
N PHE A 41 2.79 -6.88 -8.08
CA PHE A 41 4.12 -6.61 -8.62
C PHE A 41 5.10 -7.70 -8.16
N THR A 42 6.05 -8.04 -9.02
CA THR A 42 7.16 -8.95 -8.69
C THR A 42 8.14 -8.31 -7.72
N ASP A 43 8.31 -6.99 -7.80
CA ASP A 43 9.14 -6.17 -6.93
C ASP A 43 8.30 -5.37 -5.89
N GLY A 44 7.11 -5.88 -5.57
CA GLY A 44 6.27 -5.30 -4.53
C GLY A 44 6.86 -5.50 -3.13
N ASN A 45 6.43 -4.68 -2.17
CA ASN A 45 6.93 -4.72 -0.79
C ASN A 45 5.83 -4.66 0.27
N LEU A 46 4.56 -4.69 -0.16
CA LEU A 46 3.40 -4.67 0.73
C LEU A 46 2.65 -5.98 0.67
N VAL A 47 2.12 -6.42 1.81
CA VAL A 47 1.08 -7.44 1.92
C VAL A 47 -0.24 -6.73 2.21
N LEU A 48 -1.26 -7.02 1.41
CA LEU A 48 -2.58 -6.38 1.50
C LEU A 48 -3.65 -7.41 1.88
N ASP A 49 -4.48 -7.05 2.85
CA ASP A 49 -5.78 -7.67 3.11
C ASP A 49 -6.85 -6.69 2.61
N SER A 50 -7.37 -6.97 1.42
CA SER A 50 -8.35 -6.12 0.75
C SER A 50 -9.74 -6.20 1.39
N GLU A 51 -10.08 -7.31 2.06
CA GLU A 51 -11.37 -7.47 2.74
C GLU A 51 -11.43 -6.58 3.98
N ARG A 52 -10.33 -6.53 4.74
CA ARG A 52 -10.22 -5.72 5.95
C ARG A 52 -9.73 -4.30 5.69
N GLY A 53 -9.31 -3.98 4.46
CA GLY A 53 -8.82 -2.65 4.09
C GLY A 53 -7.52 -2.26 4.80
N ILE A 54 -6.63 -3.22 5.05
CA ILE A 54 -5.38 -3.02 5.80
C ILE A 54 -4.19 -3.57 5.03
N TYR A 55 -3.02 -2.97 5.25
CA TYR A 55 -1.77 -3.43 4.66
C TYR A 55 -0.63 -3.42 5.67
N ARG A 56 0.41 -4.19 5.40
CA ARG A 56 1.69 -4.12 6.11
C ARG A 56 2.85 -4.26 5.15
N PHE A 57 4.04 -3.92 5.60
CA PHE A 57 5.26 -4.25 4.87
C PHE A 57 5.46 -5.77 4.88
N ALA A 58 5.88 -6.30 3.74
CA ALA A 58 6.34 -7.67 3.63
C ALA A 58 7.58 -7.87 4.50
N THR A 59 7.68 -9.03 5.13
CA THR A 59 8.90 -9.47 5.82
C THR A 59 9.90 -10.06 4.81
N GLY A 60 11.17 -10.19 5.19
CA GLY A 60 12.22 -10.69 4.27
C GLY A 60 11.87 -12.03 3.62
N ASN A 61 11.38 -12.99 4.40
CA ASN A 61 10.94 -14.30 3.89
C ASN A 61 9.76 -14.18 2.90
N GLU A 62 8.84 -13.22 3.09
CA GLU A 62 7.73 -13.02 2.16
C GLU A 62 8.15 -12.35 0.84
N GLN A 63 9.20 -11.52 0.89
CA GLN A 63 9.81 -10.95 -0.31
C GLN A 63 10.56 -12.03 -1.08
N GLU A 64 11.34 -12.87 -0.40
CA GLU A 64 12.02 -14.03 -1.02
C GLU A 64 11.01 -15.00 -1.64
N MET A 65 9.91 -15.31 -0.94
CA MET A 65 8.83 -16.13 -1.49
C MET A 65 8.13 -15.47 -2.70
N ALA A 66 8.05 -14.14 -2.73
CA ALA A 66 7.49 -13.41 -3.86
C ALA A 66 8.37 -13.50 -5.11
N GLU A 67 9.67 -13.37 -4.92
CA GLU A 67 10.70 -13.45 -5.96
C GLU A 67 10.83 -14.86 -6.54
N HIS A 68 10.79 -15.89 -5.70
CA HIS A 68 11.04 -17.28 -6.13
C HIS A 68 9.77 -18.12 -6.39
N GLY A 69 8.64 -17.79 -5.77
CA GLY A 69 7.44 -18.63 -5.74
C GLY A 69 6.20 -18.05 -6.41
N GLY A 70 6.30 -16.88 -7.06
CA GLY A 70 5.18 -16.26 -7.76
C GLY A 70 4.15 -15.57 -6.85
N LYS A 71 4.44 -15.41 -5.55
CA LYS A 71 3.61 -14.62 -4.62
C LYS A 71 3.75 -13.14 -4.95
N ARG A 72 2.92 -12.63 -5.85
CA ARG A 72 3.00 -11.21 -6.20
C ARG A 72 2.59 -10.32 -5.00
N LEU A 73 3.46 -9.38 -4.64
CA LEU A 73 3.23 -8.40 -3.57
C LEU A 73 2.56 -7.14 -4.14
N TRP A 74 2.17 -6.22 -3.27
CA TRP A 74 1.56 -4.97 -3.65
C TRP A 74 2.54 -3.81 -3.52
N LYS A 75 2.22 -2.70 -4.17
CA LYS A 75 2.96 -1.44 -4.05
C LYS A 75 2.02 -0.30 -3.68
N SER A 76 2.56 0.65 -2.92
CA SER A 76 1.92 1.95 -2.79
C SER A 76 1.77 2.56 -4.18
N HIS A 77 0.58 3.06 -4.51
CA HIS A 77 0.34 3.70 -5.78
C HIS A 77 1.21 4.95 -5.97
N PHE A 78 1.60 5.62 -4.88
CA PHE A 78 2.56 6.73 -4.90
C PHE A 78 3.98 6.34 -5.37
N ALA A 79 4.31 5.05 -5.42
CA ALA A 79 5.59 4.57 -5.93
C ALA A 79 5.59 4.30 -7.44
N VAL A 80 4.41 4.14 -8.05
CA VAL A 80 4.27 3.70 -9.46
C VAL A 80 3.47 4.68 -10.32
N CYS A 81 2.72 5.59 -9.70
CA CYS A 81 1.94 6.58 -10.45
C CYS A 81 2.86 7.62 -11.10
N PRO A 82 2.75 7.87 -12.41
CA PRO A 82 3.55 8.90 -13.08
C PRO A 82 3.24 10.32 -12.56
N GLY A 83 2.04 10.53 -12.00
CA GLY A 83 1.63 11.77 -11.36
C GLY A 83 1.88 11.81 -9.85
N ALA A 84 2.65 10.87 -9.27
CA ALA A 84 2.86 10.82 -7.82
C ALA A 84 3.50 12.10 -7.26
N ASP A 85 4.35 12.77 -8.02
CA ASP A 85 5.02 13.98 -7.59
C ASP A 85 4.07 15.17 -7.40
N ASP A 86 2.98 15.23 -8.16
CA ASP A 86 1.93 16.25 -7.96
C ASP A 86 1.28 16.11 -6.57
N PHE A 87 1.09 14.87 -6.11
CA PHE A 87 0.53 14.60 -4.79
C PHE A 87 1.52 14.86 -3.66
N ARG A 88 2.82 14.62 -3.88
CA ARG A 88 3.87 14.96 -2.89
C ARG A 88 4.07 16.47 -2.78
N ARG A 89 4.03 17.21 -3.90
CA ARG A 89 4.19 18.67 -3.92
C ARG A 89 2.99 19.41 -3.33
N ASN A 90 1.77 18.92 -3.56
CA ASN A 90 0.56 19.43 -2.88
C ASN A 90 0.46 19.03 -1.40
N GLY A 91 1.37 18.18 -0.91
CA GLY A 91 1.55 17.86 0.51
C GLY A 91 2.45 18.86 1.26
N LYS A 92 2.88 19.96 0.62
CA LYS A 92 3.48 21.09 1.34
C LYS A 92 2.41 21.73 2.22
N ALA A 93 2.68 21.67 3.52
CA ALA A 93 1.96 22.32 4.61
C ALA A 93 1.18 23.56 4.16
N GLN A 94 -0.15 23.51 4.28
CA GLN A 94 -0.88 24.76 4.44
C GLN A 94 -0.44 25.35 5.78
N PRO A 95 0.14 26.56 5.83
CA PRO A 95 0.28 27.26 7.09
C PRO A 95 -1.13 27.54 7.63
N LEU A 96 -1.31 27.32 8.93
CA LEU A 96 -2.39 27.96 9.70
C LEU A 96 -2.21 29.48 9.66
#